data_AF-A0A7Y6YBA4-F1
#
_entry.id   AF-A0A7Y6YBA4-F1
#
_cell.length_a   1.000
_cell.length_b   1.000
_cell.length_c   1.000
_cell.angle_alpha   90.00
_cell.angle_beta   90.00
_cell.angle_gamma   90.00
#
_symmetry.space_group_name_H-M   'P 1'
#
loop_
_entity.id
_entity.type
_entity.pdbx_description
1 polymer ?
#
loop_
_entity_poly.entity_id
_entity_poly.type
_entity_poly.pdbx_seq_one_letter_code
_entity_poly.pdbx_strand_id
1 'polypeptide(L)' 'TKLLHSKWTAMIPKNKEKHFLVTEVEFDEERVVVSCTLEAVMSKRAISIDWRELKKSDVWKQGWK' A
#
# COMPACT_ATOMS: atom_id res chain seq x y z
N THR A 1 10.32 -2.64 10.12
CA THR A 1 10.07 -3.20 8.76
C THR A 1 9.99 -2.05 7.79
N LYS A 2 10.66 -2.09 6.64
CA LYS A 2 10.63 -0.98 5.66
C LYS A 2 9.27 -0.93 4.94
N LEU A 3 8.75 0.27 4.69
CA LEU A 3 7.47 0.49 3.99
C LEU A 3 7.61 0.23 2.49
N LEU A 4 8.68 0.72 1.87
CA LEU A 4 9.00 0.44 0.47
C LEU A 4 9.16 -1.07 0.24
N HIS A 5 8.57 -1.59 -0.83
CA HIS A 5 8.50 -3.01 -1.20
C HIS A 5 7.77 -3.91 -0.20
N SER A 6 7.04 -3.33 0.75
CA SER A 6 6.18 -4.11 1.62
C SER A 6 4.94 -4.60 0.88
N LYS A 7 4.51 -5.81 1.25
CA LYS A 7 3.40 -6.52 0.60
C LYS A 7 2.13 -6.31 1.41
N TRP A 8 1.02 -6.06 0.72
CA TRP A 8 -0.26 -5.79 1.35
C TRP A 8 -1.39 -6.53 0.64
N THR A 9 -2.38 -6.91 1.41
CA THR A 9 -3.61 -7.53 0.95
C THR A 9 -4.77 -6.61 1.29
N ALA A 10 -5.55 -6.24 0.28
CA ALA A 10 -6.81 -5.54 0.48
C ALA A 10 -7.85 -6.50 1.06
N MET A 11 -8.44 -6.14 2.19
CA MET A 11 -9.49 -6.92 2.86
C MET A 11 -10.83 -6.84 2.11
N ILE A 12 -11.03 -5.75 1.36
CA ILE A 12 -12.18 -5.54 0.48
C ILE A 12 -11.66 -5.28 -0.94
N PRO A 13 -11.37 -6.34 -1.73
CA PRO A 13 -10.84 -6.19 -3.09
C PRO A 13 -11.81 -5.43 -3.99
N LYS A 14 -11.30 -4.43 -4.70
CA LYS A 14 -12.00 -3.76 -5.80
C LYS A 14 -11.37 -4.20 -7.12
N ASN A 15 -12.16 -4.33 -8.19
CA ASN A 15 -11.66 -4.77 -9.51
C ASN A 15 -10.91 -6.11 -9.51
N LYS A 16 -11.22 -7.01 -8.54
CA LYS A 16 -10.48 -8.26 -8.29
C LYS A 16 -9.00 -8.06 -7.90
N GLU A 17 -8.61 -6.84 -7.52
CA GLU A 17 -7.28 -6.50 -7.04
C GLU A 17 -7.20 -6.79 -5.54
N LYS A 18 -6.55 -7.90 -5.18
CA LYS A 18 -6.37 -8.32 -3.78
C LYS A 18 -4.98 -8.00 -3.25
N HIS A 19 -3.94 -8.21 -4.05
CA HIS A 19 -2.55 -8.05 -3.62
C HIS A 19 -1.91 -6.80 -4.21
N PHE A 20 -1.23 -6.07 -3.34
CA PHE A 20 -0.56 -4.82 -3.64
C PHE A 20 0.86 -4.81 -3.10
N LEU A 21 1.74 -4.08 -3.78
CA LEU A 21 3.11 -3.83 -3.36
C LEU A 21 3.31 -2.32 -3.20
N VAL A 22 3.97 -1.88 -2.13
CA VAL A 22 4.42 -0.49 -2.05
C VAL A 22 5.61 -0.31 -3.00
N THR A 23 5.43 0.47 -4.06
CA THR A 23 6.49 0.74 -5.06
C THR A 23 7.19 2.06 -4.83
N GLU A 24 6.52 3.02 -4.19
CA GLU A 24 7.08 4.35 -3.89
C GLU A 24 6.59 4.85 -2.53
N VAL A 25 7.38 5.73 -1.90
CA VAL A 25 7.08 6.35 -0.62
C VAL A 25 7.43 7.83 -0.73
N GLU A 26 6.49 8.70 -0.43
CA GLU A 26 6.68 10.14 -0.40
C GLU A 26 6.98 10.60 1.02
N PHE A 27 7.87 11.59 1.12
CA PHE A 27 8.30 12.19 2.37
C PHE A 27 8.08 13.69 2.33
N ASP A 28 7.77 14.29 3.48
CA ASP A 28 7.77 15.74 3.63
C ASP A 28 9.18 16.32 3.82
N GLU A 29 9.24 17.63 4.04
CA GLU A 29 10.48 18.38 4.27
C GLU A 29 11.24 17.90 5.53
N GLU A 30 10.54 17.34 6.51
CA GLU A 30 11.11 16.76 7.73
C GLU A 30 11.50 15.28 7.57
N ARG A 31 11.42 14.74 6.35
CA ARG A 31 11.65 13.32 6.01
C ARG A 31 10.69 12.36 6.71
N VAL A 32 9.49 12.81 7.03
CA VAL A 32 8.41 11.96 7.55
C VAL A 32 7.59 11.43 6.38
N VAL A 33 7.20 10.16 6.46
CA VAL A 33 6.34 9.55 5.43
C VAL A 33 4.98 10.25 5.43
N VAL A 34 4.54 10.70 4.26
CA VAL A 34 3.22 11.32 4.07
C VAL A 34 2.29 10.45 3.22
N SER A 35 2.83 9.79 2.20
CA SER A 35 2.04 8.96 1.30
C SER A 35 2.87 7.78 0.79
N CYS A 36 2.21 6.80 0.20
CA CYS A 36 2.87 5.75 -0.54
C CYS A 36 2.05 5.31 -1.75
N THR A 37 2.75 4.85 -2.78
CA THR A 37 2.13 4.28 -3.98
C THR A 37 2.03 2.76 -3.84
N LEU A 38 0.81 2.25 -3.94
CA LEU A 38 0.50 0.84 -4.02
C LEU A 38 0.26 0.43 -5.47
N GLU A 39 1.03 -0.54 -5.97
CA GLU A 39 0.78 -1.17 -7.25
C GLU A 39 0.03 -2.49 -7.05
N ALA A 40 -1.13 -2.63 -7.69
CA ALA A 40 -1.85 -3.89 -7.78
C ALA A 40 -1.02 -4.91 -8.59
N VAL A 41 -0.73 -6.07 -7.98
CA VAL A 41 0.15 -7.08 -8.60
C VAL A 41 -0.40 -7.58 -9.94
N MET A 42 -1.71 -7.78 -10.02
CA MET A 42 -2.37 -8.37 -11.20
C MET A 42 -2.60 -7.38 -12.33
N SER A 43 -3.12 -6.19 -12.02
CA SER A 43 -3.52 -5.20 -13.02
C SER A 43 -2.44 -4.18 -13.34
N LYS A 44 -1.36 -4.12 -12.53
CA LYS A 44 -0.33 -3.07 -12.58
C LYS A 44 -0.87 -1.66 -12.35
N ARG A 45 -2.10 -1.55 -11.85
CA ARG A 45 -2.70 -0.28 -11.48
C ARG A 45 -2.01 0.27 -10.23
N ALA A 46 -1.49 1.47 -10.33
CA ALA A 46 -0.93 2.22 -9.21
C ALA A 46 -1.99 3.10 -8.56
N ILE A 47 -1.98 3.18 -7.23
CA ILE A 47 -2.76 4.13 -6.44
C ILE A 47 -1.90 4.74 -5.35
N SER A 48 -2.00 6.06 -5.17
CA SER A 48 -1.38 6.75 -4.04
C SER A 48 -2.39 6.83 -2.90
N ILE A 49 -1.92 6.54 -1.68
CA ILE A 49 -2.72 6.60 -0.46
C ILE A 49 -1.91 7.28 0.65
N ASP A 50 -2.59 7.84 1.65
CA ASP A 50 -1.95 8.16 2.94
C ASP A 50 -1.43 6.84 3.53
N TRP A 51 -0.15 6.82 3.90
CA TRP A 51 0.48 5.62 4.46
C TRP A 51 -0.20 5.10 5.73
N ARG A 52 -0.91 5.97 6.47
CA ARG A 52 -1.67 5.63 7.67
C ARG A 52 -2.86 4.73 7.36
N GLU A 53 -3.38 4.73 6.14
CA GLU A 53 -4.44 3.80 5.73
C GLU A 53 -3.98 2.35 5.88
N LEU A 54 -2.69 2.06 5.64
CA LEU A 54 -2.13 0.71 5.80
C LEU A 54 -2.15 0.21 7.25
N LYS A 55 -2.33 1.09 8.24
CA LYS A 55 -2.53 0.69 9.64
C LYS A 55 -3.95 0.20 9.93
N LYS A 56 -4.92 0.48 9.06
CA LYS A 56 -6.31 0.03 9.22
C LYS A 56 -6.42 -1.44 8.84
N SER A 57 -6.38 -2.32 9.84
CA SER A 57 -6.45 -3.77 9.67
C SER A 57 -7.71 -4.26 8.94
N ASP A 58 -8.79 -3.47 9.00
CA ASP A 58 -10.07 -3.78 8.36
C ASP A 58 -10.04 -3.53 6.84
N VAL A 59 -9.06 -2.77 6.37
CA VAL A 59 -8.87 -2.43 4.94
C VAL A 59 -7.64 -3.11 4.38
N TRP A 60 -6.55 -3.13 5.14
CA TRP A 60 -5.24 -3.60 4.70
C TRP A 60 -4.64 -4.58 5.70
N LYS A 61 -4.12 -5.69 5.17
CA LYS A 61 -3.38 -6.68 5.93
C LYS A 61 -1.99 -6.85 5.36
N GLN A 62 -0.97 -6.78 6.21
CA GLN A 62 0.40 -6.96 5.77
C GLN A 62 0.66 -8.42 5.36
N GLY A 63 1.40 -8.59 4.26
CA GLY A 63 1.70 -9.86 3.62
C GLY A 63 0.70 -10.23 2.52
N TRP A 64 0.98 -11.34 1.85
CA TRP A 64 0.04 -12.02 0.95
C TRP A 64 -0.72 -13.06 1.77
N LYS A 65 -1.92 -12.72 2.22
CA LYS A 65 -2.80 -13.59 2.99
C LYS A 65 -4.17 -13.71 2.33
#